data_AF-A0A7V2QAC4-F1
#
_entry.id   AF-A0A7V2QAC4-F1
#
_cell.length_a   1.000
_cell.length_b   1.000
_cell.length_c   1.000
_cell.angle_alpha   90.00
_cell.angle_beta   90.00
_cell.angle_gamma   90.00
#
_symmetry.space_group_name_H-M   'P 1'
#
loop_
_entity.id
_entity.type
_entity.pdbx_description
1 polymer ?
#
loop_
_entity_poly.entity_id
_entity_poly.type
_entity_poly.pdbx_seq_one_letter_code
_entity_poly.pdbx_strand_id
1 'polypeptide(L)' 'MNEGTRRILEETKRGLKPPTQEECDRVMARWLFGKNADKMMRYAPWSFALMKLMWKKGEEPWAN' A
#
# COMPACT_ATOMS: atom_id res chain seq x y z
N MET A 1 22.96 17.30 -2.03
CA MET A 1 21.74 17.32 -2.87
C MET A 1 21.64 18.71 -3.47
N ASN A 2 21.72 18.84 -4.79
CA ASN A 2 21.80 20.15 -5.44
C ASN A 2 20.46 20.90 -5.36
N GLU A 3 20.53 22.22 -5.39
CA GLU A 3 19.38 23.12 -5.20
C GLU A 3 18.34 22.98 -6.31
N GLY A 4 18.80 22.76 -7.55
CA GLY A 4 17.91 22.41 -8.68
C GLY A 4 17.16 21.09 -8.48
N THR A 5 17.78 20.09 -7.87
CA THR A 5 17.14 18.79 -7.58
C THR A 5 16.04 18.94 -6.53
N ARG A 6 16.22 19.80 -5.53
CA ARG A 6 15.16 20.11 -4.54
C ARG A 6 13.94 20.74 -5.19
N ARG A 7 14.15 21.69 -6.10
CA ARG A 7 13.07 22.43 -6.77
C ARG A 7 12.19 21.52 -7.64
N ILE A 8 12.83 20.65 -8.43
CA ILE A 8 12.15 19.65 -9.26
C ILE A 8 11.33 18.67 -8.40
N LEU A 9 11.90 18.22 -7.27
CA LEU A 9 11.19 17.32 -6.34
C LEU A 9 9.99 18.00 -5.68
N GLU A 10 10.08 19.29 -5.33
CA GLU A 10 8.94 20.02 -4.76
C GLU A 10 7.84 20.26 -5.78
N GLU A 11 8.18 20.65 -7.02
CA GLU A 11 7.21 20.81 -8.11
C GLU A 11 6.51 19.48 -8.42
N THR A 12 7.27 18.39 -8.46
CA THR A 12 6.73 17.05 -8.68
C THR A 12 5.83 16.63 -7.52
N LYS A 13 6.24 16.86 -6.26
CA LYS A 13 5.42 16.56 -5.07
C LYS A 13 4.12 17.34 -5.02
N ARG A 14 4.09 18.59 -5.51
CA ARG A 14 2.87 19.41 -5.56
C ARG A 14 1.84 18.87 -6.55
N GLY A 15 2.28 18.23 -7.63
CA GLY A 15 1.41 17.59 -8.62
C GLY A 15 0.96 16.17 -8.24
N LEU A 16 1.71 15.50 -7.36
CA LEU A 16 1.40 14.15 -6.94
C LEU A 16 0.30 14.15 -5.88
N LYS A 17 -0.84 13.53 -6.20
CA LYS A 17 -1.83 13.14 -5.20
C LYS A 17 -1.42 11.78 -4.65
N PRO A 18 -0.88 11.69 -3.41
CA PRO A 18 -0.57 10.40 -2.83
C PRO A 18 -1.88 9.59 -2.68
N PRO A 19 -1.83 8.28 -2.95
CA PRO A 19 -3.00 7.44 -2.73
C PRO A 19 -3.37 7.47 -1.25
N THR A 20 -4.66 7.47 -0.99
CA THR A 20 -5.22 7.36 0.36
C THR A 20 -4.93 5.97 0.94
N GLN A 21 -4.97 5.86 2.26
CA GLN A 21 -4.78 4.57 2.93
C GLN A 21 -5.83 3.55 2.49
N GLU A 22 -7.06 3.98 2.23
CA GLU A 22 -8.14 3.12 1.74
C GLU A 22 -7.89 2.60 0.32
N GLU A 23 -7.33 3.42 -0.57
CA GLU A 23 -6.93 2.99 -1.91
C GLU A 23 -5.82 1.95 -1.85
N CYS A 24 -4.80 2.20 -1.01
CA CYS A 24 -3.72 1.25 -0.75
C CYS A 24 -4.26 -0.07 -0.18
N ASP A 25 -5.16 0.00 0.80
CA ASP A 25 -5.72 -1.18 1.46
C ASP A 25 -6.63 -1.98 0.51
N ARG A 26 -7.41 -1.32 -0.36
CA ARG A 26 -8.23 -1.99 -1.38
C ARG A 26 -7.37 -2.73 -2.39
N VAL A 27 -6.31 -2.10 -2.90
CA VAL A 27 -5.38 -2.74 -3.85
C VAL A 27 -4.68 -3.93 -3.19
N MET A 28 -4.23 -3.77 -1.95
CA MET A 28 -3.58 -4.84 -1.19
C MET A 28 -4.54 -6.00 -0.88
N ALA A 29 -5.79 -5.72 -0.51
CA ALA A 29 -6.81 -6.75 -0.31
C ALA A 29 -7.12 -7.49 -1.62
N ARG A 30 -7.16 -6.78 -2.75
CA ARG A 30 -7.32 -7.39 -4.08
C ARG A 30 -6.16 -8.30 -4.43
N TRP A 31 -4.94 -7.89 -4.10
CA TRP A 31 -3.74 -8.68 -4.33
C TRP A 31 -3.71 -9.95 -3.44
N LEU A 32 -4.07 -9.83 -2.16
CA LEU A 32 -4.07 -10.95 -1.20
C LEU A 32 -5.20 -11.96 -1.40
N PHE A 33 -6.42 -11.47 -1.65
CA PHE A 33 -7.62 -12.31 -1.60
C PHE A 33 -8.35 -12.41 -2.96
N GLY A 34 -7.81 -11.77 -4.00
CA GLY A 34 -8.36 -11.82 -5.35
C GLY A 34 -9.83 -11.40 -5.40
N LYS A 35 -10.68 -12.26 -5.98
CA LYS A 35 -12.12 -12.03 -6.10
C LYS A 35 -12.86 -11.92 -4.75
N ASN A 36 -12.26 -12.41 -3.67
CA ASN A 36 -12.86 -12.38 -2.33
C ASN A 36 -12.48 -11.12 -1.54
N ALA A 37 -11.70 -10.21 -2.11
CA ALA A 37 -11.24 -8.99 -1.43
C ALA A 37 -12.38 -8.19 -0.79
N ASP A 38 -13.48 -7.96 -1.51
CA ASP A 38 -14.61 -7.19 -0.99
C ASP A 38 -15.31 -7.89 0.18
N LYS A 39 -15.40 -9.23 0.13
CA LYS A 39 -15.93 -10.03 1.24
C LYS A 39 -14.99 -9.99 2.45
N MET A 40 -13.68 -10.07 2.22
CA MET A 40 -12.68 -10.00 3.29
C MET A 40 -12.66 -8.64 3.97
N MET A 41 -12.68 -7.55 3.21
CA MET A 41 -12.74 -6.20 3.78
C MET A 41 -14.03 -5.94 4.56
N ARG A 42 -15.15 -6.57 4.15
CA ARG A 42 -16.46 -6.40 4.81
C ARG A 42 -16.62 -7.24 6.07
N TYR A 43 -16.13 -8.47 6.08
CA TYR A 43 -16.43 -9.45 7.14
C TYR A 43 -15.23 -9.80 8.03
N ALA A 44 -14.00 -9.64 7.52
CA ALA A 44 -12.78 -10.01 8.24
C ALA A 44 -11.68 -8.94 8.12
N PRO A 45 -11.98 -7.65 8.43
CA PRO A 45 -10.98 -6.58 8.33
C PRO A 45 -9.78 -6.79 9.27
N TRP A 46 -10.00 -7.43 10.42
CA TRP A 46 -8.94 -7.77 11.37
C TRP A 46 -7.96 -8.81 10.85
N SER A 47 -8.44 -9.77 10.05
CA SER A 47 -7.56 -10.75 9.40
C SER A 47 -6.66 -10.08 8.36
N PHE A 48 -7.20 -9.09 7.62
CA PHE A 48 -6.41 -8.27 6.71
C PHE A 48 -5.37 -7.41 7.44
N ALA A 49 -5.76 -6.75 8.54
CA ALA A 49 -4.85 -5.97 9.38
C ALA A 49 -3.75 -6.86 9.99
N LEU A 50 -4.10 -8.07 10.45
CA LEU A 50 -3.15 -9.03 10.99
C LEU A 50 -2.14 -9.46 9.92
N MET A 51 -2.60 -9.78 8.71
CA MET A 51 -1.68 -10.09 7.59
C MET A 51 -0.71 -8.95 7.32
N LYS A 52 -1.20 -7.70 7.32
CA LYS A 52 -0.37 -6.50 7.15
C LYS A 52 0.67 -6.34 8.27
N LEU A 53 0.32 -6.69 9.51
CA LEU A 53 1.21 -6.63 10.67
C LEU A 53 2.23 -7.77 10.71
N MET A 54 1.83 -8.97 10.32
CA MET A 54 2.72 -10.13 10.22
C MET A 54 3.76 -9.96 9.13
N TRP A 55 3.49 -9.11 8.14
CA TRP A 55 4.43 -8.75 7.10
C TRP A 55 5.62 -7.96 7.67
N LYS A 56 6.68 -8.66 8.06
CA LYS A 56 7.96 -8.03 8.39
C LYS A 56 8.73 -7.71 7.12
N LYS A 57 9.44 -6.58 7.13
CA LYS A 57 10.33 -6.16 6.04
C LYS A 57 11.40 -7.25 5.82
N GLY A 58 11.34 -7.96 4.70
CA GLY A 58 12.24 -9.08 4.37
C GLY A 58 11.59 -10.48 4.35
N GLU A 59 10.35 -10.62 4.79
CA GLU A 59 9.54 -11.86 4.67
C GLU A 59 8.43 -11.68 3.64
N GLU A 60 8.78 -11.08 2.50
CA GLU A 60 7.84 -10.98 1.39
C GLU A 60 7.59 -12.39 0.84
N PRO A 61 6.34 -12.82 0.63
CA PRO A 61 6.00 -14.20 0.26
C PRO A 61 6.48 -14.60 -1.16
N TRP A 62 7.07 -13.66 -1.90
CA TRP A 62 7.71 -13.88 -3.20
C TRP A 62 9.25 -13.90 -3.13
N ALA A 63 9.86 -13.72 -1.95
CA ALA A 63 11.31 -13.71 -1.75
C ALA A 63 11.90 -15.10 -1.43
N ASN A 64 11.36 -16.15 -2.08
CA ASN A 64 12.00 -17.48 -2.09
C ASN A 64 13.06 -17.54 -3.19
#